data_AF-A0A5C7UVW7-F1
#
_entry.id   AF-A0A5C7UVW7-F1
#
_cell.length_a   1.000
_cell.length_b   1.000
_cell.length_c   1.000
_cell.angle_alpha   90.00
_cell.angle_beta   90.00
_cell.angle_gamma   90.00
#
_symmetry.space_group_name_H-M   'P 1'
#
loop_
_entity.id
_entity.type
_entity.pdbx_description
1 polymer ?
#
loop_
_entity_poly.entity_id
_entity_poly.type
_entity_poly.pdbx_seq_one_letter_code
_entity_poly.pdbx_strand_id
1 'polypeptide(L)' 'MKYHTQGLAFPYFAAALALFLVQVVAGLLAGTIYVFPDFLSETAPFHIIRMIHTNALLVWLLLGYFG' A
#
# COMPACT_ATOMS: atom_id res chain seq x y z
N MET A 1 -11.20 25.49 -2.96
CA MET A 1 -12.20 24.61 -3.61
C MET A 1 -13.47 25.39 -3.84
N LYS A 2 -14.14 25.20 -4.99
CA LYS A 2 -15.34 25.98 -5.37
C LYS A 2 -16.52 25.67 -4.46
N TYR A 3 -16.63 24.42 -3.99
CA TYR A 3 -17.62 23.99 -3.02
C TYR A 3 -16.91 23.47 -1.76
N HIS A 4 -17.41 23.85 -0.59
CA HIS A 4 -16.85 23.43 0.70
C HIS A 4 -16.81 21.90 0.86
N THR A 5 -17.78 21.20 0.29
CA THR A 5 -17.90 19.74 0.34
C THR A 5 -16.78 19.00 -0.38
N GLN A 6 -16.08 19.64 -1.33
CA GLN A 6 -14.90 19.05 -1.95
C GLN A 6 -13.77 18.79 -0.93
N GLY A 7 -13.82 19.44 0.24
CA GLY A 7 -12.96 19.19 1.41
C GLY A 7 -12.95 17.73 1.87
N LEU A 8 -14.04 17.01 1.65
CA LEU A 8 -14.20 15.61 2.05
C LEU A 8 -13.23 14.67 1.34
N ALA A 9 -12.69 15.05 0.19
CA ALA A 9 -11.70 14.28 -0.57
C ALA A 9 -10.35 14.15 0.13
N PHE A 10 -9.95 15.17 0.89
CA PHE A 10 -8.62 15.26 1.49
C PHE A 10 -8.23 14.05 2.36
N PRO A 11 -9.05 13.60 3.34
CA PRO A 11 -8.71 12.42 4.14
C PRO A 11 -8.57 11.14 3.31
N TYR A 12 -9.33 10.97 2.23
CA TYR A 12 -9.19 9.83 1.32
C TYR A 12 -7.84 9.83 0.63
N PHE A 13 -7.41 10.98 0.07
CA PHE A 13 -6.10 11.08 -0.57
C PHE A 13 -4.95 10.93 0.42
N ALA A 14 -5.07 11.47 1.63
CA ALA A 14 -4.06 11.29 2.67
C ALA A 14 -3.89 9.81 3.05
N ALA A 15 -4.98 9.08 3.25
CA ALA A 15 -4.96 7.65 3.53
C ALA A 15 -4.47 6.82 2.33
N ALA A 16 -4.87 7.17 1.11
CA ALA A 16 -4.41 6.53 -0.13
C ALA A 16 -2.89 6.64 -0.28
N LEU A 17 -2.32 7.83 -0.07
CA LEU A 17 -0.86 8.04 -0.14
C LEU A 17 -0.10 7.28 0.95
N ALA A 18 -0.66 7.17 2.16
CA ALA A 18 -0.07 6.36 3.22
C ALA A 18 -0.05 4.87 2.84
N LEU A 19 -1.14 4.32 2.30
CA LEU A 19 -1.20 2.93 1.84
C LEU A 19 -0.33 2.70 0.59
N PHE A 20 -0.18 3.69 -0.28
CA PHE A 20 0.76 3.63 -1.39
C PHE A 20 2.21 3.45 -0.90
N LEU A 21 2.63 4.18 0.14
CA LEU A 21 3.94 3.98 0.75
C LEU A 21 4.12 2.55 1.25
N VAL A 22 3.11 2.01 1.96
CA VAL A 22 3.13 0.61 2.44
C VAL A 22 3.26 -0.38 1.28
N GLN A 23 2.52 -0.16 0.20
CA GLN A 23 2.56 -1.00 -1.00
C GLN A 23 3.96 -1.02 -1.63
N VAL A 24 4.58 0.14 -1.80
CA VAL A 24 5.94 0.25 -2.38
C VAL A 24 6.97 -0.44 -1.49
N VAL A 25 6.94 -0.21 -0.17
CA VAL A 25 7.85 -0.85 0.79
C VAL A 25 7.69 -2.37 0.74
N ALA A 26 6.45 -2.89 0.76
CA ALA A 26 6.21 -4.33 0.63
C ALA A 26 6.74 -4.90 -0.70
N GLY A 27 6.66 -4.14 -1.79
CA GLY A 27 7.22 -4.53 -3.09
C GLY A 27 8.75 -4.63 -3.05
N LEU A 28 9.43 -3.69 -2.41
CA LEU A 28 10.88 -3.72 -2.21
C LEU A 28 11.31 -4.89 -1.33
N LEU A 29 10.57 -5.18 -0.25
CA LEU A 29 10.83 -6.35 0.60
C LEU A 29 10.66 -7.66 -0.18
N ALA A 30 9.57 -7.79 -0.96
CA ALA A 30 9.37 -8.95 -1.83
C ALA A 30 10.52 -9.11 -2.84
N GLY A 31 10.95 -8.02 -3.50
CA GLY A 31 12.10 -8.03 -4.41
C GLY A 31 13.40 -8.43 -3.72
N THR A 32 13.61 -8.04 -2.46
CA THR A 32 14.77 -8.45 -1.66
C THR A 32 14.74 -9.96 -1.39
N ILE A 33 13.57 -10.54 -1.10
CA ILE A 33 13.42 -11.98 -0.89
C ILE A 33 13.76 -12.77 -2.16
N TYR A 34 13.52 -12.23 -3.36
CA TYR A 34 13.91 -12.89 -4.61
C TYR A 34 15.42 -13.11 -4.74
N VAL A 35 16.25 -12.26 -4.13
CA VAL A 35 17.73 -12.37 -4.18
C VAL A 35 18.34 -12.89 -2.87
N PHE A 36 17.63 -12.77 -1.74
CA PHE A 36 17.98 -13.33 -0.43
C PHE A 36 16.77 -14.09 0.18
N PRO A 37 16.55 -15.37 -0.18
CA PRO A 37 15.32 -16.09 0.16
C PRO A 37 15.03 -16.29 1.65
N ASP A 38 16.06 -16.36 2.50
CA ASP A 38 15.90 -16.55 3.94
C ASP A 38 15.56 -15.26 4.70
N PHE A 39 15.59 -14.10 4.02
CA PHE A 39 15.26 -12.81 4.62
C PHE A 39 13.79 -12.77 5.07
N LEU A 40 13.54 -12.55 6.37
CA LEU A 40 12.21 -12.51 7.00
C LEU A 40 11.37 -13.80 6.87
N SER A 41 11.99 -14.95 6.56
CA SER A 41 11.29 -16.21 6.30
C SER A 41 10.40 -16.70 7.45
N GLU A 42 10.75 -16.40 8.71
CA GLU A 42 9.96 -16.76 9.90
C GLU A 42 8.97 -15.68 10.34
N THR A 43 9.36 -14.40 10.24
CA THR A 43 8.55 -13.29 10.78
C THR A 43 7.53 -12.73 9.78
N ALA A 44 7.88 -12.70 8.50
CA ALA A 44 7.02 -12.18 7.43
C ALA A 44 7.32 -12.93 6.12
N PRO A 45 6.83 -14.19 5.98
CA PRO A 45 7.11 -15.00 4.81
C PRO A 45 6.64 -14.34 3.51
N PHE A 46 7.24 -14.71 2.38
CA PHE A 46 6.97 -14.12 1.06
C PHE A 46 5.48 -13.99 0.71
N HIS A 47 4.67 -15.02 1.00
CA HIS A 47 3.25 -15.00 0.68
C HIS A 47 2.47 -13.95 1.48
N ILE A 48 2.88 -13.65 2.72
CA ILE A 48 2.31 -12.58 3.55
C ILE A 48 2.69 -11.21 2.98
N ILE A 49 3.97 -11.00 2.66
CA ILE A 49 4.43 -9.74 2.05
C ILE A 49 3.74 -9.49 0.70
N ARG A 50 3.57 -10.54 -0.12
CA ARG A 50 2.83 -10.46 -1.39
C ARG A 50 1.38 -10.03 -1.17
N MET A 51 0.68 -10.63 -0.19
CA MET A 51 -0.69 -10.23 0.15
C MET A 51 -0.77 -8.77 0.61
N ILE A 52 0.17 -8.31 1.44
CA ILE A 52 0.24 -6.90 1.86
C ILE A 52 0.40 -6.01 0.62
N HIS A 53 1.33 -6.34 -0.27
CA HIS A 53 1.58 -5.56 -1.48
C HIS A 53 0.34 -5.46 -2.39
N THR A 54 -0.29 -6.58 -2.73
CA THR A 54 -1.42 -6.59 -3.67
C THR A 54 -2.72 -6.06 -3.06
N ASN A 55 -2.98 -6.30 -1.78
CA ASN A 55 -4.18 -5.79 -1.14
C ASN A 55 -4.06 -4.29 -0.85
N ALA A 56 -2.89 -3.81 -0.43
CA ALA A 56 -2.64 -2.38 -0.29
C ALA A 56 -2.79 -1.67 -1.65
N LEU A 57 -2.27 -2.25 -2.74
CA LEU A 57 -2.46 -1.75 -4.11
C LEU A 57 -3.94 -1.52 -4.43
N LEU A 58 -4.77 -2.52 -4.18
CA LEU A 58 -6.20 -2.45 -4.46
C LEU A 58 -6.89 -1.38 -3.59
N VAL A 59 -6.63 -1.39 -2.28
CA VAL A 59 -7.31 -0.50 -1.34
C VAL A 59 -6.91 0.96 -1.55
N TRP A 60 -5.64 1.27 -1.79
CA TRP A 60 -5.22 2.67 -1.96
C TRP A 60 -5.78 3.27 -3.26
N LEU A 61 -5.89 2.47 -4.33
CA LEU A 61 -6.55 2.90 -5.56
C LEU A 61 -8.04 3.16 -5.34
N LEU A 62 -8.74 2.30 -4.60
CA LEU A 62 -10.15 2.53 -4.26
C LEU A 62 -10.35 3.80 -3.42
N LEU A 63 -9.47 4.06 -2.44
CA LEU A 63 -9.50 5.33 -1.69
C LEU A 63 -9.26 6.53 -2.62
N GLY A 64 -8.33 6.41 -3.57
CA GLY A 64 -8.11 7.43 -4.60
C GLY A 64 -9.29 7.64 -5.55
N TYR A 65 -10.17 6.64 -5.73
CA TYR A 65 -11.41 6.80 -6.50
C TYR A 65 -12.56 7.40 -5.68
N PHE A 66 -12.54 7.24 -4.35
CA PHE A 66 -13.54 7.81 -3.46
C PHE A 66 -13.27 9.26 -3.09
N GLY A 67 -12.00 9.65 -3.01
CA GLY A 67 -11.57 11.05 -2.83
C GLY A 67 -11.80 11.87 -4.10
#